data_AF-A0A915D957-F1
#
_entry.id   AF-A0A915D957-F1
#
_cell.length_a   1.000
_cell.length_b   1.000
_cell.length_c   1.000
_cell.angle_alpha   90.00
_cell.angle_beta   90.00
_cell.angle_gamma   90.00
#
_symmetry.space_group_name_H-M   'P 1'
#
loop_
_entity.id
_entity.type
_entity.pdbx_description
1 polymer ?
#
loop_
_entity_poly.entity_id
_entity_poly.type
_entity_poly.pdbx_seq_one_letter_code
_entity_poly.pdbx_strand_id
1 'polypeptide(L)'
;MELSDENEPSTSEVVSASTSFGPDFVMLVAEQLGITELTELLASEVSAHVSFVARSVLNMARKFQNSGKRRTMISDDVEGALAFYGLTPQFGYEIPGYDHIPFRHAGQTLGKDLYVREDPEIELTTLVNSAPPKLPLEMSIKSHWLVIDGQQPAIPENPVIQMQQEAPVVNLDEKTNRLPNYEDAPLLLNQFAKLVRKTEQVQVKTHTTTHALSLEQQVFFKEITEAIMGNDETKRTEALHCLQFDCGLHALLPRISITIHEGVRCNIVTKNLAILIYLMRMIQALVQNENISIERCLHELLPSVMSCILSRQLCSNLQSDKHWALREFSAKLLARIAEKYKHHPTLRSRITNELARPFKDTNCALATLYGAIFALNMLGEDTIRTVVVPKVDAIFSMIKIFPTIKLCCQLLKRSFPGLSSY
;
A
#
# COMPACT_ATOMS: atom_id res chain seq x y z
N MET A 1 18.11 31.43 12.62
CA MET A 1 18.68 30.79 13.82
C MET A 1 19.60 29.71 13.31
N GLU A 2 20.88 29.98 13.44
CA GLU A 2 21.99 29.11 13.09
C GLU A 2 21.89 27.78 13.82
N LEU A 3 22.28 26.71 13.15
CA LEU A 3 22.92 25.55 13.76
C LEU A 3 23.87 24.98 12.71
N SER A 4 25.11 25.45 12.84
CA SER A 4 26.34 24.81 12.43
C SER A 4 26.41 23.37 12.96
N ASP A 5 26.77 22.42 12.12
CA ASP A 5 27.45 21.22 12.57
C ASP A 5 28.59 20.88 11.61
N GLU A 6 29.78 20.98 12.19
CA GLU A 6 31.06 20.56 11.65
C GLU A 6 31.09 19.03 11.54
N ASN A 7 31.60 18.52 10.42
CA ASN A 7 32.43 17.31 10.38
C ASN A 7 33.02 17.15 8.98
N GLU A 8 34.22 17.72 8.80
CA GLU A 8 35.11 17.42 7.69
C GLU A 8 35.68 16.00 7.83
N PRO A 9 35.70 15.19 6.75
CA PRO A 9 36.78 14.24 6.54
C PRO A 9 37.94 14.98 5.87
N SER A 10 39.11 14.92 6.52
CA SER A 10 40.41 15.41 6.09
C SER A 10 40.58 15.56 4.57
N THR A 11 40.54 16.81 4.12
CA THR A 11 40.87 17.24 2.76
C THR A 11 42.38 17.07 2.57
N SER A 12 42.78 15.98 1.92
CA SER A 12 43.98 16.00 1.10
C SER A 12 43.87 17.22 0.18
N GLU A 13 44.86 18.11 0.21
CA GLU A 13 44.93 19.37 -0.53
C GLU A 13 44.56 19.16 -2.02
N VAL A 14 43.27 19.29 -2.34
CA VAL A 14 42.82 19.49 -3.71
C VAL A 14 43.02 20.98 -3.94
N VAL A 15 44.20 21.33 -4.45
CA VAL A 15 44.42 22.61 -5.11
C VAL A 15 43.24 22.79 -6.05
N SER A 16 42.39 23.78 -5.76
CA SER A 16 41.28 24.19 -6.60
C SER A 16 41.83 24.82 -7.88
N ALA A 17 42.40 23.98 -8.74
CA ALA A 17 42.65 24.32 -10.12
C ALA A 17 41.30 24.74 -10.69
N SER A 18 41.17 26.02 -11.04
CA SER A 18 40.02 26.49 -11.78
C SER A 18 39.91 25.61 -13.03
N THR A 19 38.90 24.76 -13.09
CA THR A 19 38.60 23.94 -14.25
C THR A 19 38.09 24.86 -15.36
N SER A 20 39.04 25.49 -16.04
CA SER A 20 38.88 26.35 -17.20
C SER A 20 39.89 25.90 -18.23
N PHE A 21 39.54 26.07 -19.50
CA PHE A 21 40.50 25.84 -20.58
C PHE A 21 41.68 26.80 -20.39
N GLY A 22 42.90 26.28 -20.46
CA GLY A 22 44.11 27.09 -20.40
C GLY A 22 44.37 27.83 -21.72
N PRO A 23 45.18 28.90 -21.71
CA PRO A 23 45.59 29.58 -22.95
C PRO A 23 46.34 28.63 -23.89
N ASP A 24 47.03 27.63 -23.35
CA ASP A 24 47.70 26.56 -24.10
C ASP A 24 46.79 25.81 -25.07
N PHE A 25 45.52 25.58 -24.68
CA PHE A 25 44.55 24.89 -25.53
C PHE A 25 44.21 25.74 -26.76
N VAL A 26 44.02 27.05 -26.57
CA VAL A 26 43.69 27.98 -27.65
C VAL A 26 44.87 28.14 -28.61
N MET A 27 46.10 28.22 -28.08
CA MET A 27 47.31 28.28 -28.90
C MET A 27 47.47 27.03 -29.77
N LEU A 28 47.25 25.84 -29.21
CA LEU A 28 47.34 24.57 -29.94
C LEU A 28 46.30 24.48 -31.08
N VAL A 29 45.06 24.92 -30.83
CA VAL A 29 44.02 24.97 -31.87
C VAL A 29 44.35 26.00 -32.95
N ALA A 30 44.94 27.14 -32.58
CA ALA A 30 45.36 28.17 -33.53
C ALA A 30 46.50 27.67 -34.44
N GLU A 31 47.48 26.95 -33.88
CA GLU A 31 48.55 26.31 -34.66
C GLU A 31 48.01 25.28 -35.65
N GLN A 32 47.00 24.48 -35.26
CA GLN A 32 46.33 23.53 -36.16
C GLN A 32 45.61 24.21 -37.32
N LEU A 33 45.11 25.43 -37.11
CA LEU A 33 44.48 26.26 -38.15
C LEU A 33 45.51 27.04 -39.00
N GLY A 34 46.81 26.94 -38.67
CA GLY A 34 47.88 27.64 -39.38
C GLY A 34 48.09 29.10 -38.97
N ILE A 35 47.59 29.52 -37.81
CA ILE A 35 47.75 30.88 -37.28
C ILE A 35 48.95 30.90 -36.32
N THR A 36 50.06 31.52 -36.73
CA THR A 36 51.35 31.44 -36.02
C THR A 36 51.65 32.60 -35.08
N GLU A 37 50.92 33.72 -35.16
CA GLU A 37 51.18 34.92 -34.34
C GLU A 37 49.96 35.29 -33.49
N LEU A 38 49.81 34.62 -32.33
CA LEU A 38 48.72 34.89 -31.38
C LEU A 38 49.31 35.37 -30.04
N THR A 39 48.96 36.58 -29.61
CA THR A 39 49.42 37.15 -28.35
C THR A 39 48.80 36.39 -27.17
N GLU A 40 49.58 36.12 -26.12
CA GLU A 40 49.16 35.38 -24.92
C GLU A 40 47.92 35.99 -24.24
N LEU A 41 47.81 37.33 -24.23
CA LEU A 41 46.65 38.04 -23.70
C LEU A 41 45.35 37.69 -24.45
N LEU A 42 45.41 37.58 -25.78
CA LEU A 42 44.25 37.23 -26.62
C LEU A 42 43.87 35.75 -26.41
N ALA A 43 44.86 34.86 -26.31
CA ALA A 43 44.62 33.45 -26.01
C ALA A 43 43.93 33.27 -24.64
N SER A 44 44.31 34.07 -23.63
CA SER A 44 43.68 34.07 -22.31
C SER A 44 42.21 34.50 -22.36
N GLU A 45 41.86 35.61 -23.04
CA GLU A 45 40.46 36.04 -23.17
C GLU A 45 39.60 35.03 -23.92
N VAL A 46 40.11 34.47 -25.02
CA VAL A 46 39.41 33.43 -25.78
C VAL A 46 39.20 32.17 -24.91
N SER A 47 40.20 31.76 -24.13
CA SER A 47 40.09 30.60 -23.24
C SER A 47 39.02 30.78 -22.14
N ALA A 48 38.89 32.01 -21.62
CA ALA A 48 37.86 32.36 -20.66
C ALA A 48 36.46 32.32 -21.30
N HIS A 49 36.32 32.84 -22.53
CA HIS A 49 35.06 32.79 -23.27
C HIS A 49 34.65 31.34 -23.61
N VAL A 50 35.57 30.50 -24.07
CA VAL A 50 35.31 29.06 -24.35
C VAL A 50 34.86 28.34 -23.07
N SER A 51 35.51 28.62 -21.94
CA SER A 51 35.13 28.06 -20.64
C SER A 51 33.71 28.48 -20.22
N PHE A 52 33.34 29.73 -20.46
CA PHE A 52 31.99 30.25 -20.18
C PHE A 52 30.93 29.55 -21.04
N VAL A 53 31.18 29.40 -22.34
CA VAL A 53 30.26 28.71 -23.27
C VAL A 53 30.11 27.24 -22.88
N ALA A 54 31.20 26.53 -22.61
CA ALA A 54 31.16 25.14 -22.18
C ALA A 54 30.33 24.94 -20.90
N ARG A 55 30.55 25.79 -19.89
CA ARG A 55 29.74 25.76 -18.65
C ARG A 55 28.26 26.05 -18.92
N SER A 56 27.96 26.95 -19.84
CA SER A 56 26.58 27.30 -20.20
C SER A 56 25.85 26.13 -20.84
N VAL A 57 26.51 25.44 -21.77
CA VAL A 57 26.01 24.20 -22.39
C VAL A 57 25.81 23.10 -21.35
N LEU A 58 26.80 22.84 -20.47
CA LEU A 58 26.69 21.82 -19.42
C LEU A 58 25.57 22.11 -18.41
N ASN A 59 25.38 23.39 -18.04
CA ASN A 59 24.28 23.79 -17.17
C ASN A 59 22.91 23.56 -17.84
N MET A 60 22.80 23.78 -19.15
CA MET A 60 21.58 23.48 -19.88
C MET A 60 21.35 21.97 -20.02
N ALA A 61 22.39 21.19 -20.32
CA ALA A 61 22.33 19.73 -20.36
C ALA A 61 21.88 19.15 -19.01
N ARG A 62 22.37 19.72 -17.89
CA ARG A 62 21.92 19.34 -16.54
C ARG A 62 20.43 19.62 -16.31
N LYS A 63 19.87 20.67 -16.92
CA LYS A 63 18.42 20.92 -16.87
C LYS A 63 17.66 19.83 -17.63
N PHE A 64 18.11 19.45 -18.83
CA PHE A 64 17.50 18.35 -19.59
C PHE A 64 17.57 17.01 -18.84
N GLN A 65 18.72 16.72 -18.23
CA GLN A 65 18.91 15.54 -17.39
C GLN A 65 17.89 15.48 -16.23
N ASN A 66 17.75 16.60 -15.50
CA ASN A 66 16.80 16.71 -14.39
C ASN A 66 15.34 16.61 -14.88
N SER A 67 15.02 17.22 -16.02
CA SER A 67 13.71 17.08 -16.67
C SER A 67 13.40 15.64 -17.07
N GLY A 68 14.42 14.87 -17.44
CA GLY A 68 14.34 13.43 -17.71
C GLY A 68 14.25 12.55 -16.46
N LYS A 69 14.27 13.12 -15.24
CA LYS A 69 14.31 12.40 -13.95
C LYS A 69 15.47 11.39 -13.85
N ARG A 70 16.57 11.65 -14.56
CA ARG A 70 17.77 10.80 -14.58
C ARG A 70 18.86 11.38 -13.67
N ARG A 71 19.64 10.51 -13.03
CA ARG A 71 20.80 10.92 -12.20
C ARG A 71 22.10 11.05 -13.01
N THR A 72 22.16 10.44 -14.19
CA THR A 72 23.30 10.49 -15.10
C THR A 72 22.93 11.28 -16.37
N MET A 73 23.85 12.15 -16.81
CA MET A 73 23.76 12.89 -18.06
C MET A 73 24.10 11.97 -19.23
N ILE A 74 23.34 12.03 -20.32
CA ILE A 74 23.58 11.27 -21.55
C ILE A 74 23.98 12.22 -22.70
N SER A 75 24.47 11.67 -23.81
CA SER A 75 24.82 12.42 -25.04
C SER A 75 23.69 13.32 -25.51
N ASP A 76 22.47 12.81 -25.50
CA ASP A 76 21.26 13.48 -25.99
C ASP A 76 20.93 14.74 -25.17
N ASP A 77 21.31 14.76 -23.88
CA ASP A 77 21.13 15.94 -23.02
C ASP A 77 22.05 17.09 -23.47
N VAL A 78 23.27 16.76 -23.89
CA VAL A 78 24.26 17.72 -24.38
C VAL A 78 23.92 18.16 -25.81
N GLU A 79 23.47 17.23 -26.66
CA GLU A 79 23.01 17.55 -28.01
C GLU A 79 21.78 18.47 -27.97
N GLY A 80 20.80 18.17 -27.11
CA GLY A 80 19.66 19.06 -26.88
C GLY A 80 20.07 20.44 -26.36
N ALA A 81 21.12 20.52 -25.54
CA ALA A 81 21.68 21.78 -25.07
C ALA A 81 22.36 22.57 -26.20
N LEU A 82 23.13 21.91 -27.07
CA LEU A 82 23.75 22.55 -28.24
C LEU A 82 22.68 23.08 -29.21
N ALA A 83 21.65 22.27 -29.47
CA ALA A 83 20.53 22.66 -30.32
C ALA A 83 19.76 23.86 -29.76
N PHE A 84 19.58 23.94 -28.43
CA PHE A 84 18.94 25.08 -27.78
C PHE A 84 19.70 26.39 -28.01
N TYR A 85 21.03 26.34 -28.00
CA TYR A 85 21.88 27.50 -28.30
C TYR A 85 22.04 27.77 -29.81
N GLY A 86 21.38 27.00 -30.68
CA GLY A 86 21.50 27.13 -32.14
C GLY A 86 22.84 26.65 -32.70
N LEU A 87 23.60 25.87 -31.92
CA LEU A 87 24.84 25.25 -32.36
C LEU A 87 24.53 23.97 -33.14
N THR A 88 25.40 23.63 -34.10
CA THR A 88 25.27 22.40 -34.89
C THR A 88 25.40 21.16 -34.00
N PRO A 89 24.49 20.18 -34.10
CA PRO A 89 24.61 18.93 -33.37
C PRO A 89 25.87 18.17 -33.80
N GLN A 90 26.51 17.48 -32.85
CA GLN A 90 27.70 16.69 -33.11
C GLN A 90 27.32 15.23 -33.30
N PHE A 91 27.61 14.68 -34.47
CA PHE A 91 27.32 13.28 -34.79
C PHE A 91 28.42 12.34 -34.28
N GLY A 92 28.04 11.09 -33.98
CA GLY A 92 29.00 10.02 -33.65
C GLY A 92 29.30 9.84 -32.17
N TYR A 93 28.45 10.36 -31.27
CA TYR A 93 28.57 10.20 -29.81
C TYR A 93 27.49 9.31 -29.19
N GLU A 94 26.61 8.73 -30.02
CA GLU A 94 25.67 7.69 -29.59
C GLU A 94 26.42 6.36 -29.47
N ILE A 95 26.81 6.00 -28.24
CA ILE A 95 27.46 4.72 -27.97
C ILE A 95 26.39 3.72 -27.52
N PRO A 96 26.04 2.71 -28.34
CA PRO A 96 25.13 1.66 -27.91
C PRO A 96 25.77 0.86 -26.77
N GLY A 97 25.17 0.91 -25.58
CA GLY A 97 25.53 0.03 -24.46
C GLY A 97 26.25 0.67 -23.27
N TYR A 98 26.28 2.01 -23.12
CA TYR A 98 27.02 2.70 -22.05
C TYR A 98 28.52 2.38 -22.03
N ASP A 99 29.07 1.89 -23.15
CA ASP A 99 30.50 1.71 -23.26
C ASP A 99 31.17 3.08 -23.43
N HIS A 100 32.40 3.20 -22.95
CA HIS A 100 33.17 4.45 -23.06
C HIS A 100 34.21 4.26 -24.15
N ILE A 101 34.38 5.25 -25.03
CA ILE A 101 35.48 5.24 -25.99
C ILE A 101 36.75 5.63 -25.20
N PRO A 102 37.73 4.74 -25.00
CA PRO A 102 38.92 5.06 -24.23
C PRO A 102 39.79 6.07 -24.99
N PHE A 103 40.35 7.03 -24.26
CA PHE A 103 41.45 7.86 -24.76
C PHE A 103 42.77 7.15 -24.49
N ARG A 104 43.59 6.95 -25.53
CA ARG A 104 44.94 6.37 -25.37
C ARG A 104 45.98 7.49 -25.29
N HIS A 105 46.88 7.40 -24.31
CA HIS A 105 48.08 8.24 -24.26
C HIS A 105 49.01 7.83 -25.41
N ALA A 106 49.27 8.75 -26.33
CA ALA A 106 50.04 8.53 -27.55
C ALA A 106 51.51 8.98 -27.43
N GLY A 107 51.96 9.29 -26.22
CA GLY A 107 53.31 9.76 -25.92
C GLY A 107 53.40 11.28 -25.69
N GLN A 108 54.64 11.77 -25.59
CA GLN A 108 54.94 13.19 -25.42
C GLN A 108 55.61 13.76 -26.67
N THR A 109 55.02 14.82 -27.21
CA THR A 109 55.61 15.64 -28.28
C THR A 109 55.78 17.06 -27.76
N LEU A 110 56.98 17.64 -27.89
CA LEU A 110 57.31 18.99 -27.37
C LEU A 110 57.04 19.17 -25.86
N GLY A 111 57.18 18.12 -25.05
CA GLY A 111 56.98 18.18 -23.59
C GLY A 111 55.51 18.25 -23.14
N LYS A 112 54.54 18.04 -24.04
CA LYS A 112 53.11 17.97 -23.73
C LYS A 112 52.60 16.54 -23.95
N ASP A 113 51.74 16.05 -23.05
CA ASP A 113 51.08 14.74 -23.17
C ASP A 113 50.00 14.78 -24.26
N LEU A 114 50.10 13.88 -25.24
CA LEU A 114 49.12 13.76 -26.32
C LEU A 114 48.16 12.60 -26.05
N TYR A 115 46.86 12.88 -26.06
CA TYR A 115 45.81 11.86 -25.96
C TYR A 115 45.12 11.73 -27.31
N VAL A 116 45.01 10.49 -27.81
CA VAL A 116 44.40 10.18 -29.11
C VAL A 116 43.21 9.27 -28.89
N ARG A 117 42.12 9.53 -29.61
CA ARG A 117 40.94 8.66 -29.63
C ARG A 117 41.29 7.38 -30.39
N GLU A 118 41.01 6.22 -29.80
CA GLU A 118 41.11 4.96 -30.53
C GLU A 118 39.96 4.87 -31.54
N ASP A 119 40.30 4.70 -32.82
CA ASP A 119 39.34 4.57 -33.92
C ASP A 119 39.77 3.37 -34.79
N PRO A 120 39.53 2.12 -34.32
CA PRO A 120 39.93 0.93 -35.06
C PRO A 120 39.06 0.74 -36.30
N GLU A 121 39.69 0.46 -37.44
CA GLU A 121 38.97 0.12 -38.66
C GLU A 121 38.25 -1.23 -38.51
N ILE A 122 36.93 -1.25 -38.75
CA ILE A 122 36.10 -2.45 -38.64
C ILE A 122 35.72 -2.92 -40.04
N GLU A 123 35.85 -4.22 -40.30
CA GLU A 123 35.48 -4.81 -41.59
C GLU A 123 33.95 -4.86 -41.75
N LEU A 124 33.42 -4.31 -42.85
CA LEU A 124 31.98 -4.24 -43.11
C LEU A 124 31.28 -5.61 -43.08
N THR A 125 31.97 -6.68 -43.50
CA THR A 125 31.44 -8.06 -43.48
C THR A 125 31.14 -8.53 -42.06
N THR A 126 31.97 -8.13 -41.08
CA THR A 126 31.78 -8.49 -39.67
C THR A 126 30.57 -7.78 -39.07
N LEU A 127 30.33 -6.51 -39.46
CA LEU A 127 29.18 -5.74 -39.02
C LEU A 127 27.87 -6.31 -39.58
N VAL A 128 27.83 -6.66 -40.87
CA VAL A 128 26.64 -7.24 -41.52
C VAL A 128 26.29 -8.62 -40.95
N ASN A 129 27.30 -9.41 -40.59
CA ASN A 129 27.12 -10.74 -40.01
C ASN A 129 26.92 -10.71 -38.48
N SER A 130 26.92 -9.54 -37.85
CA SER A 130 26.71 -9.42 -36.41
C SER A 130 25.27 -9.78 -36.02
N ALA A 131 25.11 -10.44 -34.88
CA ALA A 131 23.80 -10.82 -34.39
C ALA A 131 22.99 -9.58 -33.97
N PRO A 132 21.68 -9.52 -34.27
CA PRO A 132 20.86 -8.38 -33.88
C PRO A 132 20.78 -8.26 -32.34
N PRO A 133 20.67 -7.03 -31.80
CA PRO A 133 20.55 -6.82 -30.37
C PRO A 133 19.26 -7.44 -29.82
N LYS A 134 19.32 -7.96 -28.59
CA LYS A 134 18.14 -8.49 -27.91
C LYS A 134 17.20 -7.34 -27.54
N LEU A 135 15.94 -7.45 -27.95
CA LEU A 135 14.92 -6.49 -27.57
C LEU A 135 14.54 -6.65 -26.09
N PRO A 136 14.44 -5.56 -25.32
CA PRO A 136 13.91 -5.61 -23.97
C PRO A 136 12.42 -5.99 -23.98
N LEU A 137 11.94 -6.49 -22.85
CA LEU A 137 10.51 -6.75 -22.63
C LEU A 137 9.73 -5.43 -22.60
N GLU A 138 8.45 -5.51 -22.95
CA GLU A 138 7.53 -4.39 -22.84
C GLU A 138 7.41 -3.90 -21.39
N MET A 139 7.26 -2.58 -21.23
CA MET A 139 7.11 -1.97 -19.91
C MET A 139 5.79 -2.39 -19.26
N SER A 140 5.85 -2.92 -18.04
CA SER A 140 4.67 -3.24 -17.24
C SER A 140 4.79 -2.66 -15.83
N ILE A 141 3.66 -2.21 -15.28
CA ILE A 141 3.60 -1.64 -13.92
C ILE A 141 3.12 -2.74 -12.97
N LYS A 142 3.90 -2.98 -11.90
CA LYS A 142 3.54 -3.88 -10.80
C LYS A 142 3.35 -3.07 -9.53
N SER A 143 2.19 -3.19 -8.90
CA SER A 143 1.87 -2.49 -7.65
C SER A 143 2.00 -3.43 -6.45
N HIS A 144 2.63 -2.96 -5.37
CA HIS A 144 2.67 -3.64 -4.07
C HIS A 144 2.47 -2.62 -2.94
N TRP A 145 2.16 -3.10 -1.74
CA TRP A 145 2.03 -2.25 -0.56
C TRP A 145 3.41 -1.85 -0.04
N LEU A 146 3.73 -0.56 -0.11
CA LEU A 146 4.96 -0.01 0.48
C LEU A 146 4.82 0.22 1.99
N VAL A 147 3.68 0.76 2.43
CA VAL A 147 3.41 1.11 3.84
C VAL A 147 1.93 0.88 4.15
N ILE A 148 1.65 0.29 5.32
CA ILE A 148 0.32 0.16 5.92
C ILE A 148 0.40 0.74 7.33
N ASP A 149 -0.33 1.83 7.60
CA ASP A 149 -0.35 2.53 8.90
C ASP A 149 1.02 2.97 9.44
N GLY A 150 1.87 3.47 8.54
CA GLY A 150 3.23 3.89 8.88
C GLY A 150 4.21 2.73 9.08
N GLN A 151 3.77 1.47 8.94
CA GLN A 151 4.63 0.29 8.98
C GLN A 151 4.82 -0.30 7.59
N GLN A 152 6.07 -0.54 7.20
CA GLN A 152 6.40 -1.22 5.97
C GLN A 152 6.17 -2.73 6.11
N PRO A 153 5.30 -3.36 5.29
CA PRO A 153 5.11 -4.80 5.36
C PRO A 153 6.35 -5.53 4.84
N ALA A 154 6.68 -6.68 5.44
CA ALA A 154 7.83 -7.50 5.06
C ALA A 154 7.52 -8.36 3.81
N ILE A 155 7.34 -7.68 2.69
CA ILE A 155 7.12 -8.25 1.36
C ILE A 155 8.47 -8.25 0.61
N PRO A 156 8.81 -9.25 -0.23
CA PRO A 156 10.10 -9.32 -0.93
C PRO A 156 10.46 -8.07 -1.76
N GLU A 157 9.43 -7.39 -2.28
CA GLU A 157 9.55 -6.14 -3.04
C GLU A 157 9.93 -4.93 -2.17
N ASN A 158 9.71 -4.99 -0.85
CA ASN A 158 10.06 -3.91 0.07
C ASN A 158 11.49 -4.05 0.57
N PRO A 159 12.26 -2.94 0.68
CA PRO A 159 13.57 -2.98 1.29
C PRO A 159 13.49 -3.47 2.73
N VAL A 160 14.47 -4.28 3.13
CA VAL A 160 14.67 -4.61 4.53
C VAL A 160 15.25 -3.37 5.19
N ILE A 161 14.49 -2.75 6.10
CA ILE A 161 14.99 -1.69 6.96
C ILE A 161 16.04 -2.34 7.87
N GLN A 162 17.30 -2.29 7.44
CA GLN A 162 18.41 -2.45 8.37
C GLN A 162 18.31 -1.24 9.28
N MET A 163 17.86 -1.43 10.52
CA MET A 163 18.06 -0.42 11.54
C MET A 163 19.55 -0.11 11.48
N GLN A 164 19.89 1.11 11.03
CA GLN A 164 21.24 1.61 11.21
C GLN A 164 21.48 1.44 12.70
N GLN A 165 22.28 0.43 13.06
CA GLN A 165 22.89 0.41 14.37
C GLN A 165 23.70 1.68 14.35
N GLU A 166 23.16 2.76 14.92
CA GLU A 166 23.95 3.88 15.37
C GLU A 166 25.16 3.24 16.04
N ALA A 167 26.34 3.49 15.46
CA ALA A 167 27.58 2.89 15.92
C ALA A 167 27.59 3.00 17.45
N PRO A 168 27.83 1.90 18.19
CA PRO A 168 27.71 1.93 19.64
C PRO A 168 28.62 3.04 20.13
N VAL A 169 28.02 4.09 20.70
CA VAL A 169 28.73 5.11 21.45
C VAL A 169 29.43 4.33 22.55
N VAL A 170 30.75 4.18 22.40
CA VAL A 170 31.61 3.53 23.38
C VAL A 170 31.61 4.43 24.59
N ASN A 171 30.62 4.27 25.46
CA ASN A 171 30.71 4.69 26.85
C ASN A 171 31.76 3.78 27.48
N LEU A 172 33.00 4.25 27.48
CA LEU A 172 34.01 3.83 28.43
C LEU A 172 33.48 4.20 29.81
N ASP A 173 32.85 3.24 30.46
CA ASP A 173 33.05 2.91 31.88
C ASP A 173 31.96 1.93 32.33
N GLU A 174 32.37 0.69 32.61
CA GLU A 174 32.19 0.02 33.91
C GLU A 174 32.46 -1.49 33.77
N LYS A 175 33.55 -1.91 34.43
CA LYS A 175 33.92 -3.31 34.61
C LYS A 175 32.83 -4.04 35.40
N THR A 176 32.18 -5.04 34.80
CA THR A 176 31.76 -6.22 35.55
C THR A 176 31.90 -7.50 34.71
N ASN A 177 32.85 -8.33 35.14
CA ASN A 177 33.07 -9.71 34.72
C ASN A 177 31.78 -10.53 34.78
N ARG A 178 31.25 -11.00 33.64
CA ARG A 178 30.59 -12.31 33.50
C ARG A 178 30.78 -12.85 32.07
N LEU A 179 31.64 -13.85 31.93
CA LEU A 179 31.75 -14.69 30.73
C LEU A 179 30.51 -15.60 30.65
N PRO A 180 29.81 -15.71 29.50
CA PRO A 180 28.83 -16.78 29.29
C PRO A 180 29.51 -18.04 28.75
N ASN A 181 29.28 -19.16 29.42
CA ASN A 181 29.73 -20.50 29.06
C ASN A 181 29.14 -20.96 27.72
N TYR A 182 29.96 -21.58 26.88
CA TYR A 182 29.62 -22.11 25.56
C TYR A 182 29.38 -23.62 25.66
N GLU A 183 28.16 -24.10 25.96
CA GLU A 183 27.80 -25.53 25.87
C GLU A 183 26.30 -25.84 25.60
N ASP A 184 25.56 -25.05 24.82
CA ASP A 184 24.17 -25.41 24.44
C ASP A 184 23.84 -25.13 22.96
N ALA A 185 24.71 -25.61 22.06
CA ALA A 185 24.63 -25.35 20.61
C ALA A 185 23.94 -26.42 19.71
N PRO A 186 23.03 -27.31 20.16
CA PRO A 186 22.22 -28.08 19.20
C PRO A 186 20.70 -28.08 19.42
N LEU A 187 20.12 -27.16 20.20
CA LEU A 187 18.65 -27.10 20.40
C LEU A 187 17.92 -26.03 19.56
N LEU A 188 18.64 -25.09 18.94
CA LEU A 188 18.03 -24.00 18.17
C LEU A 188 17.56 -24.40 16.77
N LEU A 189 18.17 -25.40 16.13
CA LEU A 189 17.87 -25.73 14.73
C LEU A 189 16.49 -26.40 14.54
N ASN A 190 16.04 -27.20 15.51
CA ASN A 190 14.75 -27.90 15.43
C ASN A 190 13.53 -27.00 15.68
N GLN A 191 13.72 -25.81 16.25
CA GLN A 191 12.63 -24.83 16.38
C GLN A 191 12.40 -24.04 15.08
N PHE A 192 13.41 -23.88 14.22
CA PHE A 192 13.26 -23.21 12.92
C PHE A 192 12.47 -24.06 11.91
N ALA A 193 12.62 -25.39 11.91
CA ALA A 193 11.91 -26.27 10.97
C ALA A 193 10.38 -26.34 11.20
N LYS A 194 9.90 -26.07 12.42
CA LYS A 194 8.45 -25.96 12.71
C LYS A 194 7.86 -24.58 12.43
N LEU A 195 8.70 -23.54 12.27
CA LEU A 195 8.27 -22.19 11.93
C LEU A 195 8.07 -22.00 10.41
N VAL A 196 8.83 -22.72 9.60
CA VAL A 196 8.79 -22.61 8.12
C VAL A 196 7.54 -23.24 7.49
N ARG A 197 6.82 -24.13 8.19
CA ARG A 197 5.52 -24.67 7.71
C ARG A 197 4.30 -23.79 8.07
N LYS A 198 4.53 -22.60 8.64
CA LYS A 198 3.51 -21.59 8.98
C LYS A 198 3.74 -20.29 8.20
N THR A 199 4.05 -20.38 6.91
CA THR A 199 3.93 -19.21 6.03
C THR A 199 2.46 -19.00 5.66
N GLU A 200 2.01 -17.75 5.75
CA GLU A 200 0.65 -17.21 5.52
C GLU A 200 -0.32 -17.12 6.71
N GLN A 201 0.21 -16.99 7.93
CA GLN A 201 -0.47 -16.16 8.91
C GLN A 201 0.51 -15.11 9.38
N VAL A 202 0.35 -13.90 8.81
CA VAL A 202 0.83 -12.69 9.46
C VAL A 202 0.16 -12.73 10.84
N GLN A 203 0.92 -13.11 11.86
CA GLN A 203 0.68 -12.63 13.20
C GLN A 203 0.91 -11.12 13.14
N VAL A 204 -0.09 -10.42 12.59
CA VAL A 204 -0.41 -9.09 13.06
C VAL A 204 -0.45 -9.30 14.56
N LYS A 205 0.38 -8.59 15.31
CA LYS A 205 0.22 -8.49 16.76
C LYS A 205 -1.17 -7.87 16.99
N THR A 206 -2.21 -8.67 16.83
CA THR A 206 -3.53 -8.43 17.36
C THR A 206 -3.31 -8.36 18.85
N HIS A 207 -3.79 -7.26 19.42
CA HIS A 207 -3.62 -6.82 20.81
C HIS A 207 -2.46 -5.83 21.01
N THR A 208 -2.82 -4.55 20.89
CA THR A 208 -2.20 -3.46 21.67
C THR A 208 -0.86 -2.96 21.16
N THR A 209 -0.77 -2.62 19.87
CA THR A 209 -0.06 -1.37 19.55
C THR A 209 -1.04 -0.27 19.95
N THR A 210 -0.94 0.21 21.19
CA THR A 210 -1.55 1.47 21.56
C THR A 210 -1.01 2.51 20.58
N HIS A 211 -1.76 2.83 19.53
CA HIS A 211 -1.79 4.23 19.12
C HIS A 211 -2.04 4.97 20.42
N ALA A 212 -1.06 5.76 20.87
CA ALA A 212 -1.20 6.56 22.07
C ALA A 212 -2.37 7.50 21.78
N LEU A 213 -3.56 7.05 22.16
CA LEU A 213 -4.79 7.79 21.99
C LEU A 213 -4.64 9.02 22.88
N SER A 214 -4.84 10.20 22.31
CA SER A 214 -4.86 11.41 23.12
C SER A 214 -5.96 11.33 24.17
N LEU A 215 -5.81 12.07 25.27
CA LEU A 215 -6.84 12.12 26.30
C LEU A 215 -8.20 12.52 25.69
N GLU A 216 -8.20 13.50 24.78
CA GLU A 216 -9.39 13.93 24.03
C GLU A 216 -10.04 12.80 23.23
N GLN A 217 -9.23 11.98 22.54
CA GLN A 217 -9.74 10.83 21.79
C GLN A 217 -10.33 9.74 22.69
N GLN A 218 -9.77 9.55 23.89
CA GLN A 218 -10.31 8.60 24.87
C GLN A 218 -11.63 9.10 25.45
N VAL A 219 -11.71 10.39 25.80
CA VAL A 219 -12.94 11.03 26.28
C VAL A 219 -14.02 10.95 25.21
N PHE A 220 -13.72 11.34 23.98
CA PHE A 220 -14.63 11.24 22.84
C PHE A 220 -15.11 9.80 22.60
N PHE A 221 -14.20 8.83 22.62
CA PHE A 221 -14.57 7.43 22.48
C PHE A 221 -15.53 6.98 23.60
N LYS A 222 -15.24 7.35 24.85
CA LYS A 222 -16.09 7.06 26.00
C LYS A 222 -17.47 7.68 25.83
N GLU A 223 -17.56 8.97 25.51
CA GLU A 223 -18.82 9.68 25.31
C GLU A 223 -19.67 9.06 24.20
N ILE A 224 -19.07 8.69 23.06
CA ILE A 224 -19.80 8.00 21.98
C ILE A 224 -20.34 6.65 22.45
N THR A 225 -19.51 5.83 23.12
CA THR A 225 -19.96 4.50 23.56
C THR A 225 -21.06 4.59 24.63
N GLU A 226 -20.95 5.54 25.56
CA GLU A 226 -21.97 5.80 26.57
C GLU A 226 -23.25 6.38 25.96
N ALA A 227 -23.15 7.26 24.97
CA ALA A 227 -24.31 7.79 24.26
C ALA A 227 -25.08 6.67 23.52
N ILE A 228 -24.38 5.76 22.84
CA ILE A 228 -25.00 4.66 22.09
C ILE A 228 -25.67 3.65 23.03
N MET A 229 -25.04 3.33 24.17
CA MET A 229 -25.57 2.37 25.15
C MET A 229 -26.54 2.99 26.17
N GLY A 230 -26.49 4.30 26.37
CA GLY A 230 -27.33 5.06 27.29
C GLY A 230 -28.75 5.22 26.77
N ASN A 231 -29.67 5.80 27.55
CA ASN A 231 -31.11 5.80 27.24
C ASN A 231 -31.59 7.00 26.40
N ASP A 232 -30.78 8.06 26.31
CA ASP A 232 -31.15 9.33 25.67
C ASP A 232 -31.12 9.22 24.14
N GLU A 233 -32.27 9.34 23.48
CA GLU A 233 -32.37 9.19 22.02
C GLU A 233 -31.66 10.33 21.25
N THR A 234 -31.70 11.55 21.77
CA THR A 234 -31.03 12.72 21.16
C THR A 234 -29.52 12.54 21.09
N LYS A 235 -28.89 12.16 22.21
CA LYS A 235 -27.45 11.87 22.29
C LYS A 235 -27.06 10.69 21.40
N ARG A 236 -27.91 9.65 21.30
CA ARG A 236 -27.68 8.53 20.37
C ARG A 236 -27.64 9.00 18.92
N THR A 237 -28.59 9.85 18.50
CA THR A 237 -28.64 10.33 17.11
C THR A 237 -27.46 11.23 16.78
N GLU A 238 -27.04 12.08 17.71
CA GLU A 238 -25.85 12.92 17.57
C GLU A 238 -24.58 12.07 17.45
N ALA A 239 -24.38 11.09 18.33
CA ALA A 239 -23.23 10.19 18.27
C ALA A 239 -23.16 9.41 16.94
N LEU A 240 -24.30 8.95 16.41
CA LEU A 240 -24.35 8.28 15.10
C LEU A 240 -24.02 9.24 13.95
N HIS A 241 -24.46 10.49 14.03
CA HIS A 241 -24.13 11.52 13.05
C HIS A 241 -22.62 11.84 13.05
N CYS A 242 -22.02 12.00 14.23
CA CYS A 242 -20.57 12.18 14.37
C CYS A 242 -19.80 11.04 13.70
N LEU A 243 -20.16 9.79 13.99
CA LEU A 243 -19.52 8.61 13.37
C LEU A 243 -19.63 8.58 11.83
N GLN A 244 -20.70 9.16 11.28
CA GLN A 244 -20.94 9.18 9.84
C GLN A 244 -20.08 10.21 9.11
N PHE A 245 -19.76 11.35 9.73
CA PHE A 245 -19.13 12.48 9.04
C PHE A 245 -17.72 12.82 9.53
N ASP A 246 -17.31 12.38 10.73
CA ASP A 246 -16.01 12.72 11.30
C ASP A 246 -14.84 12.11 10.50
N CYS A 247 -13.84 12.95 10.22
CA CYS A 247 -12.63 12.57 9.46
C CYS A 247 -11.54 11.91 10.34
N GLY A 248 -11.58 12.13 11.66
CA GLY A 248 -10.49 11.78 12.59
C GLY A 248 -10.59 10.39 13.24
N LEU A 249 -11.52 9.54 12.81
CA LEU A 249 -11.87 8.31 13.55
C LEU A 249 -10.96 7.12 13.25
N HIS A 250 -10.02 7.22 12.30
CA HIS A 250 -9.20 6.10 11.87
C HIS A 250 -8.43 5.44 13.04
N ALA A 251 -7.89 6.24 13.98
CA ALA A 251 -7.20 5.73 15.16
C ALA A 251 -8.13 5.05 16.18
N LEU A 252 -9.42 5.42 16.21
CA LEU A 252 -10.43 4.88 17.12
C LEU A 252 -11.09 3.61 16.57
N LEU A 253 -11.05 3.42 15.25
CA LEU A 253 -11.77 2.36 14.55
C LEU A 253 -11.50 0.94 15.12
N PRO A 254 -10.25 0.53 15.43
CA PRO A 254 -10.01 -0.79 16.00
C PRO A 254 -10.69 -0.97 17.36
N ARG A 255 -10.70 0.08 18.20
CA ARG A 255 -11.35 0.03 19.52
C ARG A 255 -12.87 0.00 19.39
N ILE A 256 -13.41 0.78 18.46
CA ILE A 256 -14.83 0.78 18.12
C ILE A 256 -15.27 -0.61 17.62
N SER A 257 -14.48 -1.23 16.72
CA SER A 257 -14.75 -2.58 16.19
C SER A 257 -14.85 -3.63 17.29
N ILE A 258 -13.87 -3.67 18.20
CA ILE A 258 -13.86 -4.59 19.36
C ILE A 258 -15.09 -4.33 20.26
N THR A 259 -15.42 -3.06 20.49
CA THR A 259 -16.56 -2.68 21.34
C THR A 259 -17.89 -3.11 20.72
N ILE A 260 -18.03 -2.96 19.40
CA ILE A 260 -19.20 -3.45 18.67
C ILE A 260 -19.26 -4.98 18.74
N HIS A 261 -18.14 -5.67 18.52
CA HIS A 261 -18.09 -7.13 18.55
C HIS A 261 -18.51 -7.69 19.91
N GLU A 262 -17.89 -7.21 20.98
CA GLU A 262 -18.21 -7.64 22.35
C GLU A 262 -19.62 -7.20 22.77
N GLY A 263 -20.02 -5.99 22.37
CA GLY A 263 -21.37 -5.46 22.59
C GLY A 263 -22.44 -6.34 21.96
N VAL A 264 -22.25 -6.78 20.72
CA VAL A 264 -23.19 -7.70 20.04
C VAL A 264 -23.22 -9.04 20.75
N ARG A 265 -22.06 -9.61 21.10
CA ARG A 265 -21.97 -10.90 21.78
C ARG A 265 -22.69 -10.90 23.13
N CYS A 266 -22.44 -9.90 23.97
CA CYS A 266 -23.10 -9.76 25.27
C CYS A 266 -24.62 -9.56 25.12
N ASN A 267 -25.04 -8.69 24.19
CA ASN A 267 -26.46 -8.34 24.04
C ASN A 267 -27.33 -9.44 23.40
N ILE A 268 -26.72 -10.36 22.65
CA ILE A 268 -27.40 -11.57 22.20
C ILE A 268 -27.75 -12.47 23.40
N VAL A 269 -26.85 -12.59 24.38
CA VAL A 269 -27.07 -13.42 25.58
C VAL A 269 -28.09 -12.76 26.52
N THR A 270 -27.98 -11.45 26.77
CA THR A 270 -28.96 -10.70 27.59
C THR A 270 -30.29 -10.46 26.89
N LYS A 271 -30.38 -10.78 25.59
CA LYS A 271 -31.60 -10.66 24.77
C LYS A 271 -32.15 -9.23 24.68
N ASN A 272 -31.27 -8.23 24.71
CA ASN A 272 -31.64 -6.82 24.58
C ASN A 272 -31.65 -6.38 23.11
N LEU A 273 -32.83 -6.37 22.51
CA LEU A 273 -32.98 -6.00 21.10
C LEU A 273 -32.64 -4.53 20.82
N ALA A 274 -32.93 -3.62 21.74
CA ALA A 274 -32.77 -2.18 21.50
C ALA A 274 -31.30 -1.85 21.25
N ILE A 275 -30.40 -2.34 22.09
CA ILE A 275 -28.96 -2.11 21.95
C ILE A 275 -28.42 -2.76 20.67
N LEU A 276 -28.89 -3.96 20.31
CA LEU A 276 -28.48 -4.61 19.06
C LEU A 276 -28.85 -3.77 17.83
N ILE A 277 -30.04 -3.16 17.80
CA ILE A 277 -30.43 -2.24 16.71
C ILE A 277 -29.47 -1.06 16.62
N TYR A 278 -29.11 -0.45 17.75
CA TYR A 278 -28.20 0.70 17.76
C TYR A 278 -26.76 0.31 17.40
N LEU A 279 -26.27 -0.85 17.80
CA LEU A 279 -24.96 -1.37 17.36
C LEU A 279 -24.95 -1.62 15.84
N MET A 280 -26.03 -2.14 15.26
CA MET A 280 -26.12 -2.27 13.81
C MET A 280 -26.20 -0.91 13.11
N ARG A 281 -26.88 0.09 13.70
CA ARG A 281 -26.88 1.48 13.19
C ARG A 281 -25.49 2.13 13.30
N MET A 282 -24.73 1.80 14.33
CA MET A 282 -23.34 2.25 14.49
C MET A 282 -22.47 1.70 13.36
N ILE A 283 -22.58 0.41 13.04
CA ILE A 283 -21.89 -0.18 11.87
C ILE A 283 -22.37 0.51 10.58
N GLN A 284 -23.67 0.79 10.42
CA GLN A 284 -24.17 1.51 9.25
C GLN A 284 -23.54 2.90 9.11
N ALA A 285 -23.48 3.69 10.19
CA ALA A 285 -22.89 5.03 10.20
C ALA A 285 -21.42 4.99 9.78
N LEU A 286 -20.65 4.04 10.34
CA LEU A 286 -19.26 3.81 9.93
C LEU A 286 -19.17 3.48 8.44
N VAL A 287 -19.99 2.55 7.94
CA VAL A 287 -19.99 2.12 6.53
C VAL A 287 -20.38 3.26 5.59
N GLN A 288 -21.18 4.22 6.03
CA GLN A 288 -21.57 5.39 5.25
C GLN A 288 -20.48 6.48 5.20
N ASN A 289 -19.52 6.45 6.12
CA ASN A 289 -18.42 7.41 6.14
C ASN A 289 -17.46 7.15 4.96
N GLU A 290 -17.22 8.17 4.15
CA GLU A 290 -16.31 8.12 2.99
C GLU A 290 -14.85 8.33 3.41
N ASN A 291 -14.62 8.99 4.55
CA ASN A 291 -13.29 9.34 5.04
C ASN A 291 -12.58 8.16 5.73
N ILE A 292 -13.25 7.02 5.89
CA ILE A 292 -12.76 5.87 6.64
C ILE A 292 -12.86 4.58 5.81
N SER A 293 -11.76 3.84 5.73
CA SER A 293 -11.73 2.48 5.21
C SER A 293 -11.88 1.45 6.35
N ILE A 294 -13.03 0.77 6.40
CA ILE A 294 -13.33 -0.28 7.39
C ILE A 294 -12.70 -1.63 7.00
N GLU A 295 -12.00 -1.68 5.87
CA GLU A 295 -11.43 -2.87 5.25
C GLU A 295 -10.70 -3.78 6.25
N ARG A 296 -9.86 -3.18 7.11
CA ARG A 296 -9.08 -3.92 8.11
C ARG A 296 -9.93 -4.54 9.21
N CYS A 297 -11.06 -3.93 9.57
CA CYS A 297 -11.97 -4.40 10.62
C CYS A 297 -13.08 -5.32 10.11
N LEU A 298 -13.19 -5.54 8.79
CA LEU A 298 -14.23 -6.39 8.21
C LEU A 298 -14.27 -7.80 8.80
N HIS A 299 -13.10 -8.38 9.10
CA HIS A 299 -13.01 -9.73 9.64
C HIS A 299 -13.65 -9.89 11.03
N GLU A 300 -13.75 -8.80 11.80
CA GLU A 300 -14.35 -8.75 13.13
C GLU A 300 -15.82 -8.26 13.10
N LEU A 301 -16.12 -7.28 12.23
CA LEU A 301 -17.47 -6.74 12.08
C LEU A 301 -18.44 -7.69 11.36
N LEU A 302 -17.97 -8.42 10.32
CA LEU A 302 -18.83 -9.34 9.57
C LEU A 302 -19.42 -10.45 10.44
N PRO A 303 -18.64 -11.17 11.29
CA PRO A 303 -19.21 -12.12 12.24
C PRO A 303 -20.27 -11.52 13.17
N SER A 304 -20.10 -10.26 13.59
CA SER A 304 -21.06 -9.56 14.45
C SER A 304 -22.38 -9.31 13.74
N VAL A 305 -22.35 -8.81 12.49
CA VAL A 305 -23.55 -8.63 11.66
C VAL A 305 -24.22 -9.98 11.36
N MET A 306 -23.42 -10.99 11.01
CA MET A 306 -23.89 -12.34 10.72
C MET A 306 -24.54 -13.02 11.92
N SER A 307 -24.04 -12.76 13.13
CA SER A 307 -24.64 -13.27 14.38
C SER A 307 -26.03 -12.67 14.62
N CYS A 308 -26.23 -11.39 14.31
CA CYS A 308 -27.56 -10.76 14.35
C CYS A 308 -28.54 -11.37 13.33
N ILE A 309 -28.06 -11.82 12.17
CA ILE A 309 -28.88 -12.45 11.12
C ILE A 309 -29.20 -13.91 11.44
N LEU A 310 -28.20 -14.69 11.89
CA LEU A 310 -28.27 -16.15 11.98
C LEU A 310 -28.56 -16.70 13.39
N SER A 311 -28.54 -15.87 14.43
CA SER A 311 -28.81 -16.32 15.80
C SER A 311 -30.16 -17.04 15.95
N ARG A 312 -30.20 -18.06 16.82
CA ARG A 312 -31.39 -18.90 17.05
C ARG A 312 -32.49 -18.17 17.82
N GLN A 313 -32.12 -17.40 18.85
CA GLN A 313 -33.03 -16.67 19.72
C GLN A 313 -32.45 -15.29 20.03
N LEU A 314 -33.10 -14.24 19.54
CA LEU A 314 -32.74 -12.83 19.79
C LEU A 314 -33.59 -12.19 20.91
N CYS A 315 -34.67 -12.86 21.32
CA CYS A 315 -35.49 -12.46 22.46
C CYS A 315 -36.11 -13.64 23.18
N SER A 316 -36.62 -13.33 24.37
CA SER A 316 -37.48 -14.20 25.17
C SER A 316 -38.84 -14.46 24.47
N ASN A 317 -39.39 -13.48 23.75
CA ASN A 317 -40.67 -13.61 23.03
C ASN A 317 -40.48 -13.80 21.52
N LEU A 318 -40.62 -15.04 21.06
CA LEU A 318 -40.51 -15.46 19.65
C LEU A 318 -41.57 -14.84 18.69
N GLN A 319 -42.62 -14.22 19.22
CA GLN A 319 -43.70 -13.60 18.44
C GLN A 319 -43.56 -12.09 18.28
N SER A 320 -42.49 -11.46 18.78
CA SER A 320 -42.31 -10.02 18.58
C SER A 320 -41.78 -9.72 17.18
N ASP A 321 -42.53 -8.89 16.42
CA ASP A 321 -42.16 -8.48 15.07
C ASP A 321 -40.81 -7.75 14.97
N LYS A 322 -40.32 -7.23 16.09
CA LYS A 322 -39.11 -6.42 16.16
C LYS A 322 -37.84 -7.22 15.81
N HIS A 323 -37.83 -8.53 16.03
CA HIS A 323 -36.68 -9.38 15.67
C HIS A 323 -36.55 -9.62 14.18
N TRP A 324 -37.68 -9.68 13.46
CA TRP A 324 -37.68 -9.79 12.01
C TRP A 324 -37.07 -8.54 11.38
N ALA A 325 -37.46 -7.36 11.89
CA ALA A 325 -36.92 -6.08 11.45
C ALA A 325 -35.40 -5.96 11.66
N LEU A 326 -34.86 -6.42 12.81
CA LEU A 326 -33.41 -6.44 13.02
C LEU A 326 -32.69 -7.33 12.00
N ARG A 327 -33.20 -8.55 11.75
CA ARG A 327 -32.58 -9.46 10.77
C ARG A 327 -32.58 -8.87 9.37
N GLU A 328 -33.71 -8.28 8.95
CA GLU A 328 -33.81 -7.61 7.65
C GLU A 328 -32.86 -6.41 7.55
N PHE A 329 -32.74 -5.62 8.61
CA PHE A 329 -31.82 -4.49 8.67
C PHE A 329 -30.35 -4.94 8.58
N SER A 330 -29.95 -5.93 9.38
CA SER A 330 -28.60 -6.49 9.35
C SER A 330 -28.28 -7.14 8.00
N ALA A 331 -29.24 -7.80 7.36
CA ALA A 331 -29.07 -8.37 6.02
C ALA A 331 -28.86 -7.30 4.94
N LYS A 332 -29.64 -6.21 4.98
CA LYS A 332 -29.43 -5.05 4.09
C LYS A 332 -28.07 -4.39 4.33
N LEU A 333 -27.66 -4.26 5.59
CA LEU A 333 -26.34 -3.73 5.96
C LEU A 333 -25.21 -4.62 5.44
N LEU A 334 -25.34 -5.94 5.58
CA LEU A 334 -24.38 -6.92 5.06
C LEU A 334 -24.23 -6.81 3.53
N ALA A 335 -25.34 -6.65 2.80
CA ALA A 335 -25.32 -6.45 1.36
C ALA A 335 -24.61 -5.13 0.97
N ARG A 336 -24.90 -4.03 1.68
CA ARG A 336 -24.19 -2.75 1.48
C ARG A 336 -22.68 -2.86 1.72
N ILE A 337 -22.26 -3.60 2.75
CA ILE A 337 -20.84 -3.87 3.02
C ILE A 337 -20.22 -4.67 1.87
N ALA A 338 -20.90 -5.72 1.40
CA ALA A 338 -20.44 -6.55 0.30
C ALA A 338 -20.33 -5.77 -1.03
N GLU A 339 -21.20 -4.78 -1.25
CA GLU A 339 -21.18 -3.91 -2.42
C GLU A 339 -20.04 -2.87 -2.33
N LYS A 340 -19.90 -2.17 -1.19
CA LYS A 340 -18.84 -1.17 -0.97
C LYS A 340 -17.44 -1.78 -1.12
N TYR A 341 -17.24 -3.03 -0.69
CA TYR A 341 -15.95 -3.73 -0.71
C TYR A 341 -15.87 -4.84 -1.77
N LYS A 342 -16.54 -4.67 -2.92
CA LYS A 342 -16.54 -5.66 -4.03
C LYS A 342 -15.14 -6.00 -4.56
N HIS A 343 -14.17 -5.09 -4.41
CA HIS A 343 -12.78 -5.30 -4.83
C HIS A 343 -12.07 -6.40 -4.06
N HIS A 344 -12.55 -6.79 -2.88
CA HIS A 344 -12.00 -7.94 -2.15
C HIS A 344 -12.45 -9.27 -2.75
N PRO A 345 -11.53 -10.07 -3.33
CA PRO A 345 -11.89 -11.29 -4.05
C PRO A 345 -12.51 -12.36 -3.14
N THR A 346 -12.12 -12.42 -1.86
CA THR A 346 -12.55 -13.47 -0.93
C THR A 346 -13.81 -13.12 -0.15
N LEU A 347 -14.20 -11.84 -0.06
CA LEU A 347 -15.26 -11.35 0.81
C LEU A 347 -16.62 -11.98 0.48
N ARG A 348 -17.04 -11.87 -0.79
CA ARG A 348 -18.34 -12.38 -1.26
C ARG A 348 -18.46 -13.89 -1.06
N SER A 349 -17.39 -14.63 -1.36
CA SER A 349 -17.36 -16.09 -1.16
C SER A 349 -17.48 -16.48 0.32
N ARG A 350 -16.79 -15.77 1.22
CA ARG A 350 -16.85 -16.00 2.67
C ARG A 350 -18.25 -15.74 3.22
N ILE A 351 -18.87 -14.62 2.86
CA ILE A 351 -20.23 -14.28 3.30
C ILE A 351 -21.23 -15.34 2.81
N THR A 352 -21.15 -15.69 1.52
CA THR A 352 -22.06 -16.69 0.91
C THR A 352 -21.92 -18.05 1.58
N ASN A 353 -20.69 -18.49 1.85
CA ASN A 353 -20.43 -19.77 2.51
C ASN A 353 -20.96 -19.81 3.96
N GLU A 354 -20.83 -18.71 4.70
CA GLU A 354 -21.38 -18.61 6.06
C GLU A 354 -22.92 -18.59 6.05
N LEU A 355 -23.54 -17.82 5.15
CA LEU A 355 -25.00 -17.82 4.97
C LEU A 355 -25.56 -19.16 4.46
N ALA A 356 -24.72 -19.98 3.81
CA ALA A 356 -25.10 -21.31 3.32
C ALA A 356 -25.07 -22.41 4.42
N ARG A 357 -24.41 -22.17 5.56
CA ARG A 357 -24.29 -23.14 6.67
C ARG A 357 -25.65 -23.61 7.23
N PRO A 358 -26.62 -22.72 7.53
CA PRO A 358 -27.94 -23.12 8.03
C PRO A 358 -28.68 -24.13 7.14
N PHE A 359 -28.42 -24.13 5.84
CA PHE A 359 -29.04 -25.05 4.89
C PHE A 359 -28.36 -26.42 4.82
N LYS A 360 -27.32 -26.66 5.61
CA LYS A 360 -26.71 -27.99 5.79
C LYS A 360 -27.23 -28.67 7.05
N ASP A 361 -27.68 -27.90 8.03
CA ASP A 361 -28.13 -28.41 9.33
C ASP A 361 -29.64 -28.73 9.31
N THR A 362 -30.01 -29.97 9.64
CA THR A 362 -31.40 -30.44 9.68
C THR A 362 -32.21 -29.90 10.88
N ASN A 363 -31.54 -29.37 11.91
CA ASN A 363 -32.15 -28.85 13.15
C ASN A 363 -32.14 -27.31 13.24
N CYS A 364 -32.14 -26.62 12.09
CA CYS A 364 -32.08 -25.16 12.04
C CYS A 364 -33.41 -24.51 12.49
N ALA A 365 -33.32 -23.39 13.22
CA ALA A 365 -34.50 -22.63 13.60
C ALA A 365 -35.05 -21.82 12.42
N LEU A 366 -36.38 -21.71 12.32
CA LEU A 366 -37.07 -20.98 11.25
C LEU A 366 -36.59 -19.52 11.12
N ALA A 367 -36.31 -18.87 12.26
CA ALA A 367 -35.82 -17.50 12.27
C ALA A 367 -34.42 -17.36 11.64
N THR A 368 -33.55 -18.35 11.84
CA THR A 368 -32.21 -18.41 11.22
C THR A 368 -32.32 -18.66 9.71
N LEU A 369 -33.21 -19.57 9.31
CA LEU A 369 -33.48 -19.85 7.89
C LEU A 369 -34.01 -18.61 7.16
N TYR A 370 -34.97 -17.89 7.76
CA TYR A 370 -35.47 -16.64 7.19
C TYR A 370 -34.36 -15.60 7.00
N GLY A 371 -33.56 -15.36 8.05
CA GLY A 371 -32.45 -14.40 7.98
C GLY A 371 -31.44 -14.76 6.89
N ALA A 372 -31.11 -16.05 6.75
CA ALA A 372 -30.20 -16.54 5.73
C ALA A 372 -30.77 -16.36 4.31
N ILE A 373 -32.03 -16.74 4.07
CA ILE A 373 -32.69 -16.58 2.76
C ILE A 373 -32.78 -15.10 2.38
N PHE A 374 -33.23 -14.25 3.32
CA PHE A 374 -33.36 -12.82 3.06
C PHE A 374 -32.00 -12.18 2.76
N ALA A 375 -30.95 -12.52 3.51
CA ALA A 375 -29.59 -12.04 3.24
C ALA A 375 -29.06 -12.51 1.88
N LEU A 376 -29.26 -13.79 1.52
CA LEU A 376 -28.87 -14.30 0.20
C LEU A 376 -29.63 -13.60 -0.94
N ASN A 377 -30.88 -13.23 -0.72
CA ASN A 377 -31.64 -12.43 -1.69
C ASN A 377 -31.04 -11.03 -1.87
N MET A 378 -30.64 -10.38 -0.78
CA MET A 378 -30.01 -9.05 -0.84
C MET A 378 -28.60 -9.05 -1.46
N LEU A 379 -27.90 -10.19 -1.46
CA LEU A 379 -26.58 -10.32 -2.11
C LEU A 379 -26.66 -10.42 -3.65
N GLY A 380 -27.82 -10.82 -4.19
CA GLY A 380 -28.10 -10.88 -5.62
C GLY A 380 -28.75 -12.19 -6.08
N GLU A 381 -29.23 -12.20 -7.32
CA GLU A 381 -29.95 -13.35 -7.89
C GLU A 381 -29.04 -14.58 -8.08
N ASP A 382 -27.78 -14.37 -8.49
CA ASP A 382 -26.81 -15.45 -8.70
C ASP A 382 -26.57 -16.28 -7.43
N THR A 383 -26.56 -15.64 -6.27
CA THR A 383 -26.39 -16.31 -4.97
C THR A 383 -27.61 -17.15 -4.60
N ILE A 384 -28.82 -16.72 -4.97
CA ILE A 384 -30.04 -17.50 -4.76
C ILE A 384 -30.03 -18.72 -5.67
N ARG A 385 -29.72 -18.53 -6.96
CA ARG A 385 -29.69 -19.60 -7.97
C ARG A 385 -28.69 -20.69 -7.63
N THR A 386 -27.54 -20.32 -7.06
CA THR A 386 -26.48 -21.28 -6.72
C THR A 386 -26.68 -21.96 -5.37
N VAL A 387 -27.17 -21.26 -4.34
CA VAL A 387 -27.24 -21.79 -2.97
C VAL A 387 -28.64 -22.27 -2.59
N VAL A 388 -29.67 -21.49 -2.94
CA VAL A 388 -31.05 -21.74 -2.47
C VAL A 388 -31.76 -22.71 -3.40
N VAL A 389 -31.73 -22.49 -4.72
CA VAL A 389 -32.46 -23.30 -5.72
C VAL A 389 -32.19 -24.80 -5.60
N PRO A 390 -30.93 -25.28 -5.48
CA PRO A 390 -30.66 -26.71 -5.34
C PRO A 390 -31.18 -27.34 -4.05
N LYS A 391 -31.54 -26.52 -3.05
CA LYS A 391 -31.95 -26.95 -1.71
C LYS A 391 -33.42 -26.65 -1.40
N VAL A 392 -34.19 -26.16 -2.37
CA VAL A 392 -35.60 -25.78 -2.19
C VAL A 392 -36.44 -26.94 -1.66
N ASP A 393 -36.26 -28.15 -2.18
CA ASP A 393 -37.03 -29.33 -1.74
C ASP A 393 -36.78 -29.69 -0.27
N ALA A 394 -35.53 -29.53 0.18
CA ALA A 394 -35.15 -29.78 1.56
C ALA A 394 -35.73 -28.70 2.50
N ILE A 395 -35.70 -27.43 2.06
CA ILE A 395 -36.29 -26.30 2.80
C ILE A 395 -37.81 -26.47 2.91
N PHE A 396 -38.47 -26.84 1.82
CA PHE A 396 -39.92 -27.06 1.78
C PHE A 396 -40.36 -28.20 2.71
N SER A 397 -39.56 -29.29 2.75
CA SER A 397 -39.78 -30.40 3.67
C SER A 397 -39.61 -29.99 5.14
N MET A 398 -38.62 -29.16 5.46
CA MET A 398 -38.44 -28.60 6.81
C MET A 398 -39.59 -27.66 7.22
N ILE A 399 -40.07 -26.82 6.30
CA ILE A 399 -41.18 -25.88 6.57
C ILE A 399 -42.49 -26.62 6.85
N LYS A 400 -42.76 -27.74 6.16
CA LYS A 400 -43.97 -28.55 6.38
C LYS A 400 -44.06 -29.16 7.79
N ILE A 401 -42.93 -29.35 8.48
CA ILE A 401 -42.88 -29.92 9.83
C ILE A 401 -43.32 -28.90 10.89
N PHE A 402 -43.28 -27.59 10.59
CA PHE A 402 -43.66 -26.54 11.54
C PHE A 402 -45.15 -26.15 11.41
N PRO A 403 -45.93 -26.13 12.51
CA PRO A 403 -47.38 -25.90 12.49
C PRO A 403 -47.79 -24.44 12.20
N THR A 404 -46.85 -23.50 12.04
CA THR A 404 -47.12 -22.07 11.81
C THR A 404 -47.07 -21.70 10.32
N ILE A 405 -47.95 -22.32 9.52
CA ILE A 405 -48.11 -22.06 8.07
C ILE A 405 -48.40 -20.57 7.77
N LYS A 406 -49.13 -19.88 8.66
CA LYS A 406 -49.48 -18.47 8.51
C LYS A 406 -48.26 -17.53 8.56
N LEU A 407 -47.27 -17.86 9.40
CA LEU A 407 -46.03 -17.10 9.54
C LEU A 407 -45.11 -17.35 8.33
N CYS A 408 -45.03 -18.60 7.84
CA CYS A 408 -44.26 -18.92 6.64
C CYS A 408 -44.77 -18.19 5.38
N CYS A 409 -46.10 -18.10 5.18
CA CYS A 409 -46.66 -17.33 4.06
C CYS A 409 -46.38 -15.82 4.15
N GLN A 410 -46.36 -15.23 5.35
CA GLN A 410 -45.98 -13.82 5.54
C GLN A 410 -44.47 -13.60 5.32
N LEU A 411 -43.62 -14.54 5.76
CA LEU A 411 -42.17 -14.47 5.59
C LEU A 411 -41.75 -14.66 4.13
N LEU A 412 -42.42 -15.53 3.36
CA LEU A 412 -42.20 -15.68 1.92
C LEU A 412 -42.60 -14.41 1.14
N LYS A 413 -43.74 -13.78 1.47
CA LYS A 413 -44.16 -12.50 0.88
C LYS A 413 -43.19 -11.35 1.17
N ARG A 414 -42.58 -11.32 2.36
CA ARG A 414 -41.54 -10.32 2.71
C ARG A 414 -40.20 -10.60 2.05
N SER A 415 -39.82 -11.87 1.90
CA SER A 415 -38.56 -12.26 1.28
C SER A 415 -38.56 -12.07 -0.23
N PHE A 416 -39.72 -12.23 -0.88
CA PHE A 416 -39.89 -12.10 -2.33
C PHE A 416 -41.12 -11.23 -2.65
N PRO A 417 -40.98 -9.90 -2.62
CA PRO A 417 -42.11 -9.00 -2.88
C PRO A 417 -42.70 -9.13 -4.30
N GLY A 418 -41.96 -9.71 -5.26
CA GLY A 418 -42.41 -9.92 -6.65
C GLY A 418 -43.22 -11.21 -6.91
N LEU A 419 -43.38 -12.10 -5.92
CA LEU A 419 -44.04 -13.39 -6.11
C LEU A 419 -45.59 -13.32 -6.04
N SER A 420 -46.19 -12.13 -5.98
CA SER A 420 -47.66 -11.96 -5.92
C SER A 420 -48.34 -11.87 -7.29
N SER A 421 -47.66 -12.24 -8.37
CA SER A 421 -48.18 -12.15 -9.74
C SER A 421 -47.96 -13.43 -10.55
N TYR A 422 -48.28 -14.59 -9.96
CA TYR A 422 -48.63 -15.81 -10.69
C TYR A 422 -49.63 -16.64 -9.87
#